data_AF-A0A453AUP5-F1
#
_entry.id   AF-A0A453AUP5-F1
#
_cell.length_a   1.000
_cell.length_b   1.000
_cell.length_c   1.000
_cell.angle_alpha   90.00
_cell.angle_beta   90.00
_cell.angle_gamma   90.00
#
_symmetry.space_group_name_H-M   'P 1'
#
loop_
_entity.id
_entity.type
_entity.pdbx_description
1 polymer ?
#
loop_
_entity_poly.entity_id
_entity_poly.type
_entity_poly.pdbx_seq_one_letter_code
_entity_poly.pdbx_strand_id
1 'polypeptide(L)'
;MASYYEQIANEKRAAFWGRCMQIIYQASAGATMLTDVTFWGLLVPFFYRDKFGLSMVTDGMHSVNAVLLLIDTLLNNMPFPWYRIAFFVFWSCSYVTFQWVIHASGALSWWPYPFLDLASPGAPLWYLAMAVAHVPCFSAYWLVVKAKRTYFPRMFPQAYVRTS
;
A
#
# COMPACT_ATOMS: atom_id res chain seq x y z
N MET A 1 -34.33 21.43 -18.28
CA MET A 1 -33.36 20.63 -19.07
C MET A 1 -31.91 20.81 -18.61
N ALA A 2 -31.42 22.04 -18.40
CA ALA A 2 -30.05 22.30 -17.92
C ALA A 2 -29.68 21.57 -16.59
N SER A 3 -30.59 21.61 -15.60
CA SER A 3 -30.41 20.94 -14.30
C SER A 3 -30.23 19.41 -14.40
N TYR A 4 -30.85 18.75 -15.39
CA TYR A 4 -30.68 17.31 -15.61
C TYR A 4 -29.29 16.97 -16.17
N TYR A 5 -28.80 17.78 -17.13
CA TYR A 5 -27.45 17.61 -17.67
C TYR A 5 -26.36 17.91 -16.63
N GLU A 6 -26.57 18.90 -15.77
CA GLU A 6 -25.68 19.19 -14.64
C GLU A 6 -25.63 18.04 -13.63
N GLN A 7 -26.76 17.41 -13.34
CA GLN A 7 -26.80 16.23 -12.47
C GLN A 7 -26.00 15.06 -13.06
N ILE A 8 -26.20 14.73 -14.34
CA ILE A 8 -25.42 13.68 -15.01
C ILE A 8 -23.92 14.00 -15.01
N ALA A 9 -23.55 15.26 -15.25
CA ALA A 9 -22.16 15.68 -15.23
C ALA A 9 -21.53 15.50 -13.84
N ASN A 10 -22.27 15.86 -12.79
CA ASN A 10 -21.84 15.68 -11.41
C ASN A 10 -21.70 14.20 -11.03
N GLU A 11 -22.66 13.35 -11.41
CA GLU A 11 -22.59 11.90 -11.17
C GLU A 11 -21.38 11.27 -11.87
N LYS A 12 -21.12 11.62 -13.13
CA LYS A 12 -19.93 11.15 -13.86
C LYS A 12 -18.63 11.59 -13.17
N ARG A 13 -18.58 12.83 -12.69
CA ARG A 13 -17.42 13.38 -11.98
C ARG A 13 -17.22 12.68 -10.64
N ALA A 14 -18.28 12.47 -9.86
CA ALA A 14 -18.24 11.71 -8.62
C ALA A 14 -17.77 10.26 -8.85
N ALA A 15 -18.26 9.60 -9.89
CA ALA A 15 -17.83 8.25 -10.27
C ALA A 15 -16.35 8.20 -10.68
N PHE A 16 -15.85 9.22 -11.38
CA PHE A 16 -14.43 9.34 -11.70
C PHE A 16 -13.58 9.49 -10.44
N TRP A 17 -13.90 10.44 -9.56
CA TRP A 17 -13.18 10.64 -8.31
C TRP A 17 -13.23 9.42 -7.40
N GLY A 18 -14.37 8.73 -7.33
CA GLY A 18 -14.50 7.47 -6.59
C GLY A 18 -13.55 6.39 -7.10
N ARG A 19 -13.39 6.27 -8.44
CA ARG A 19 -12.40 5.35 -9.02
C ARG A 19 -10.96 5.75 -8.70
N CYS A 20 -10.64 7.05 -8.77
CA CYS A 20 -9.31 7.56 -8.43
C CYS A 20 -8.96 7.27 -6.97
N MET A 21 -9.84 7.62 -6.04
CA MET A 21 -9.65 7.35 -4.60
C MET A 21 -9.46 5.85 -4.34
N GLN A 22 -10.23 5.01 -5.03
CA GLN A 22 -10.10 3.57 -4.91
C GLN A 22 -8.74 3.05 -5.43
N ILE A 23 -8.20 3.61 -6.51
CA ILE A 23 -6.86 3.25 -7.02
C ILE A 23 -5.79 3.69 -6.02
N ILE A 24 -5.87 4.93 -5.53
CA ILE A 24 -4.91 5.48 -4.56
C ILE A 24 -4.89 4.61 -3.31
N TYR A 25 -6.06 4.32 -2.75
CA TYR A 25 -6.22 3.48 -1.56
C TYR A 25 -5.59 2.09 -1.71
N GLN A 26 -5.70 1.48 -2.89
CA GLN A 26 -5.16 0.13 -3.12
C GLN A 26 -3.66 0.12 -3.36
N ALA A 27 -3.16 1.12 -4.08
CA ALA A 27 -1.73 1.32 -4.26
C ALA A 27 -1.07 1.64 -2.91
N SER A 28 -1.65 2.54 -2.12
CA SER A 28 -1.14 2.92 -0.80
C SER A 28 -1.19 1.75 0.18
N ALA A 29 -2.33 1.06 0.29
CA ALA A 29 -2.46 -0.08 1.19
C ALA A 29 -1.49 -1.22 0.84
N GLY A 30 -1.37 -1.55 -0.46
CA GLY A 30 -0.39 -2.54 -0.92
C GLY A 30 1.04 -2.13 -0.59
N ALA A 31 1.39 -0.86 -0.84
CA ALA A 31 2.71 -0.32 -0.53
C ALA A 31 3.01 -0.36 0.97
N THR A 32 2.08 0.08 1.82
CA THR A 32 2.22 0.04 3.28
C THR A 32 2.43 -1.39 3.78
N MET A 33 1.65 -2.35 3.29
CA MET A 33 1.86 -3.75 3.67
C MET A 33 3.23 -4.25 3.26
N LEU A 34 3.68 -3.96 2.04
CA LEU A 34 4.98 -4.40 1.57
C LEU A 34 6.11 -3.77 2.39
N THR A 35 6.04 -2.47 2.67
CA THR A 35 7.06 -1.78 3.46
C THR A 35 7.09 -2.30 4.89
N ASP A 36 5.94 -2.50 5.52
CA ASP A 36 5.87 -2.86 6.94
C ASP A 36 6.20 -4.36 7.13
N VAL A 37 5.74 -5.24 6.24
CA VAL A 37 6.13 -6.67 6.26
C VAL A 37 7.62 -6.81 5.99
N THR A 38 8.18 -6.06 5.04
CA THR A 38 9.62 -6.08 4.77
C THR A 38 10.39 -5.53 5.97
N PHE A 39 9.91 -4.45 6.57
CA PHE A 39 10.57 -3.85 7.72
C PHE A 39 10.60 -4.80 8.92
N TRP A 40 9.42 -5.21 9.40
CA TRP A 40 9.27 -6.04 10.60
C TRP A 40 9.70 -7.49 10.39
N GLY A 41 9.44 -8.05 9.20
CA GLY A 41 9.69 -9.45 8.90
C GLY A 41 11.10 -9.75 8.37
N LEU A 42 11.76 -8.79 7.74
CA LEU A 42 13.07 -8.98 7.13
C LEU A 42 14.14 -8.06 7.73
N LEU A 43 13.91 -6.74 7.71
CA LEU A 43 14.96 -5.78 8.07
C LEU A 43 15.31 -5.82 9.56
N VAL A 44 14.31 -5.75 10.44
CA VAL A 44 14.51 -5.82 11.90
C VAL A 44 15.23 -7.11 12.34
N PRO A 45 14.74 -8.32 12.01
CA PRO A 45 15.34 -9.56 12.52
C PRO A 45 16.72 -9.90 11.94
N PHE A 46 17.01 -9.49 10.69
CA PHE A 46 18.23 -9.92 9.99
C PHE A 46 19.28 -8.83 9.79
N PHE A 47 18.89 -7.54 9.74
CA PHE A 47 19.80 -6.44 9.39
C PHE A 47 19.99 -5.40 10.49
N TYR A 48 19.03 -5.22 11.40
CA TYR A 48 19.03 -4.11 12.36
C TYR A 48 19.12 -4.52 13.85
N ARG A 49 19.43 -5.78 14.17
CA ARG A 49 19.51 -6.29 15.55
C ARG A 49 20.33 -5.41 16.52
N ASP A 50 21.37 -4.72 16.04
CA ASP A 50 22.30 -3.97 16.88
C ASP A 50 22.26 -2.43 16.65
N LYS A 51 21.30 -1.90 15.89
CA LYS A 51 21.23 -0.46 15.50
C LYS A 51 19.97 0.28 15.99
N PHE A 52 19.53 -0.02 17.22
CA PHE A 52 18.32 0.56 17.85
C PHE A 52 18.27 2.10 17.93
N GLY A 53 19.39 2.81 17.78
CA GLY A 53 19.44 4.28 17.91
C GLY A 53 18.90 5.07 16.69
N LEU A 54 19.08 4.55 15.47
CA LEU A 54 18.43 5.10 14.27
C LEU A 54 17.00 4.56 14.10
N SER A 55 16.66 3.49 14.83
CA SER A 55 15.44 2.72 14.61
C SER A 55 14.20 3.43 15.12
N MET A 56 14.23 4.21 16.21
CA MET A 56 12.98 4.78 16.77
C MET A 56 12.13 5.61 15.78
N VAL A 57 12.75 6.40 14.89
CA VAL A 57 12.00 7.19 13.91
C VAL A 57 11.44 6.29 12.81
N THR A 58 12.26 5.38 12.27
CA THR A 58 11.83 4.46 11.21
C THR A 58 10.85 3.40 11.71
N ASP A 59 11.11 2.79 12.87
CA ASP A 59 10.21 1.91 13.63
C ASP A 59 8.87 2.60 13.92
N GLY A 60 8.94 3.87 14.34
CA GLY A 60 7.79 4.72 14.59
C GLY A 60 6.99 4.95 13.31
N MET A 61 7.62 5.27 12.19
CA MET A 61 6.95 5.46 10.89
C MET A 61 6.23 4.19 10.42
N HIS A 62 6.86 3.02 10.50
CA HIS A 62 6.23 1.76 10.10
C HIS A 62 5.08 1.38 11.03
N SER A 63 5.23 1.58 12.35
CA SER A 63 4.14 1.36 13.29
C SER A 63 2.96 2.32 13.05
N VAL A 64 3.25 3.60 12.82
CA VAL A 64 2.24 4.62 12.52
C VAL A 64 1.53 4.31 11.20
N ASN A 65 2.27 3.90 10.16
CA ASN A 65 1.67 3.48 8.89
C ASN A 65 0.70 2.31 9.06
N ALA A 66 1.10 1.26 9.80
CA ALA A 66 0.22 0.13 10.09
C ALA A 66 -1.05 0.56 10.84
N VAL A 67 -0.93 1.41 11.86
CA VAL A 67 -2.08 1.93 12.62
C VAL A 67 -2.99 2.79 11.74
N LEU A 68 -2.43 3.70 10.95
CA LEU A 68 -3.19 4.55 10.04
C LEU A 68 -3.91 3.73 8.97
N LEU A 69 -3.29 2.67 8.45
CA LEU A 69 -3.90 1.76 7.49
C LEU A 69 -5.09 1.01 8.11
N LEU A 70 -4.98 0.57 9.36
CA LEU A 70 -6.08 -0.05 10.08
C LEU A 70 -7.22 0.94 10.33
N ILE A 71 -6.92 2.18 10.74
CA ILE A 71 -7.92 3.24 10.91
C ILE A 71 -8.63 3.52 9.58
N ASP A 72 -7.90 3.69 8.49
CA ASP A 72 -8.48 3.89 7.15
C ASP A 72 -9.34 2.68 6.78
N THR A 73 -8.86 1.45 6.99
CA THR A 73 -9.66 0.23 6.78
C THR A 73 -10.96 0.25 7.58
N LEU A 74 -10.94 0.68 8.85
CA LEU A 74 -12.12 0.73 9.72
C LEU A 74 -13.13 1.78 9.24
N LEU A 75 -12.66 2.98 8.90
CA LEU A 75 -13.51 4.10 8.50
C LEU A 75 -14.01 3.98 7.05
N ASN A 76 -13.31 3.23 6.21
CA ASN A 76 -13.57 3.17 4.78
C ASN A 76 -14.36 1.91 4.36
N ASN A 77 -15.34 2.05 3.47
CA ASN A 77 -16.10 0.92 2.91
C ASN A 77 -15.80 0.65 1.43
N MET A 78 -14.79 1.31 0.85
CA MET A 78 -14.39 1.15 -0.55
C MET A 78 -14.09 -0.32 -0.90
N PRO A 79 -14.52 -0.81 -2.09
CA PRO A 79 -14.15 -2.14 -2.56
C PRO A 79 -12.66 -2.29 -2.80
N PHE A 80 -12.14 -3.48 -2.46
CA PHE A 80 -10.75 -3.89 -2.69
C PHE A 80 -10.72 -5.10 -3.63
N PRO A 81 -11.03 -4.94 -4.94
CA PRO A 81 -10.96 -6.01 -5.91
C PRO A 81 -9.52 -6.44 -6.21
N TRP A 82 -9.35 -7.73 -6.52
CA TRP A 82 -8.04 -8.36 -6.68
C TRP A 82 -7.26 -7.87 -7.92
N TYR A 83 -7.93 -7.64 -9.05
CA TYR A 83 -7.30 -7.29 -10.34
C TYR A 83 -6.47 -6.00 -10.31
N ARG A 84 -6.65 -5.18 -9.29
CA ARG A 84 -5.99 -3.88 -9.14
C ARG A 84 -4.63 -3.95 -8.46
N ILE A 85 -4.16 -5.15 -8.13
CA ILE A 85 -2.75 -5.40 -7.77
C ILE A 85 -1.79 -4.80 -8.80
N ALA A 86 -2.19 -4.69 -10.07
CA ALA A 86 -1.43 -4.03 -11.13
C ALA A 86 -1.05 -2.58 -10.79
N PHE A 87 -1.92 -1.80 -10.13
CA PHE A 87 -1.61 -0.42 -9.73
C PHE A 87 -0.59 -0.38 -8.60
N PHE A 88 -0.67 -1.33 -7.68
CA PHE A 88 0.33 -1.48 -6.62
C PHE A 88 1.70 -1.86 -7.21
N VAL A 89 1.76 -2.83 -8.13
CA VAL A 89 3.01 -3.18 -8.83
C VAL A 89 3.56 -1.97 -9.61
N PHE A 90 2.71 -1.27 -10.35
CA PHE A 90 3.10 -0.07 -11.09
C PHE A 90 3.67 1.02 -10.17
N TRP A 91 3.05 1.23 -9.02
CA TRP A 91 3.53 2.17 -8.00
C TRP A 91 4.91 1.76 -7.48
N SER A 92 5.12 0.49 -7.15
CA SER A 92 6.43 -0.03 -6.72
C SER A 92 7.51 0.14 -7.79
N CYS A 93 7.20 -0.16 -9.06
CA CYS A 93 8.12 0.07 -10.17
C CYS A 93 8.46 1.56 -10.33
N SER A 94 7.45 2.43 -10.19
CA SER A 94 7.65 3.89 -10.26
C SER A 94 8.55 4.39 -9.13
N TYR A 95 8.36 3.88 -7.91
CA TYR A 95 9.21 4.19 -6.76
C TYR A 95 10.67 3.75 -6.99
N VAL A 96 10.90 2.50 -7.43
CA VAL A 96 12.25 2.00 -7.72
C VAL A 96 12.93 2.83 -8.80
N THR A 97 12.21 3.13 -9.89
CA THR A 97 12.72 3.96 -10.98
C THR A 97 13.11 5.35 -10.49
N PHE A 98 12.27 5.96 -9.65
CA PHE A 98 12.54 7.26 -9.05
C PHE A 98 13.80 7.24 -8.16
N GLN A 99 13.96 6.20 -7.33
CA GLN A 99 15.15 6.03 -6.48
C GLN A 99 16.42 5.89 -7.33
N TRP A 100 16.37 5.13 -8.42
CA TRP A 100 17.50 5.01 -9.35
C TRP A 100 17.86 6.33 -10.02
N VAL A 101 16.87 7.11 -10.47
CA VAL A 101 17.12 8.41 -11.12
C VAL A 101 17.79 9.39 -10.14
N ILE A 102 17.32 9.46 -8.89
CA ILE A 102 17.93 10.32 -7.86
C ILE A 102 19.36 9.87 -7.51
N HIS A 103 19.60 8.56 -7.44
CA HIS A 103 20.94 8.06 -7.18
C HIS A 103 21.88 8.36 -8.34
N ALA A 104 21.44 8.13 -9.58
CA ALA A 104 22.20 8.40 -10.79
C ALA A 104 22.50 9.90 -11.00
N SER A 105 21.63 10.79 -10.52
CA SER A 105 21.87 12.24 -10.57
C SER A 105 22.87 12.73 -9.50
N GLY A 106 23.35 11.85 -8.62
CA GLY A 106 24.26 12.19 -7.53
C GLY A 106 23.59 12.89 -6.34
N ALA A 107 22.27 13.08 -6.39
CA ALA A 107 21.51 13.70 -5.29
C ALA A 107 21.44 12.81 -4.04
N LEU A 108 21.58 11.50 -4.21
CA LEU A 108 21.67 10.53 -3.11
C LEU A 108 22.91 9.66 -3.31
N SER A 109 23.88 9.70 -2.39
CA SER A 109 25.14 8.94 -2.50
C SER A 109 25.06 7.51 -1.95
N TRP A 110 23.95 7.12 -1.33
CA TRP A 110 23.77 5.85 -0.65
C TRP A 110 22.42 5.22 -1.02
N TRP A 111 22.31 3.89 -0.92
CA TRP A 111 21.05 3.20 -1.17
C TRP A 111 20.19 3.12 0.08
N PRO A 112 18.91 3.54 0.04
CA PRO A 112 17.97 3.36 1.14
C PRO A 112 17.82 1.90 1.59
N TYR A 113 17.89 0.99 0.62
CA TYR A 113 17.74 -0.43 0.83
C TYR A 113 18.75 -1.21 0.00
N PRO A 114 19.27 -2.34 0.53
CA PRO A 114 20.26 -3.16 -0.17
C PRO A 114 19.72 -3.74 -1.49
N PHE A 115 18.41 -3.96 -1.61
CA PHE A 115 17.77 -4.47 -2.82
C PHE A 115 17.64 -3.43 -3.95
N LEU A 116 17.97 -2.16 -3.72
CA LEU A 116 18.00 -1.14 -4.78
C LEU A 116 19.35 -1.10 -5.52
N ASP A 117 20.38 -1.72 -4.95
CA ASP A 117 21.72 -1.73 -5.51
C ASP A 117 21.84 -2.69 -6.70
N LEU A 118 21.90 -2.13 -7.90
CA LEU A 118 22.05 -2.87 -9.16
C LEU A 118 23.45 -3.50 -9.32
N ALA A 119 24.46 -3.00 -8.60
CA ALA A 119 25.82 -3.55 -8.66
C ALA A 119 25.98 -4.85 -7.84
N SER A 120 25.00 -5.16 -6.98
CA SER A 120 25.02 -6.36 -6.17
C SER A 120 24.84 -7.62 -7.04
N PRO A 121 25.70 -8.65 -6.90
CA PRO A 121 25.53 -9.93 -7.60
C PRO A 121 24.17 -10.60 -7.34
N GLY A 122 23.56 -10.32 -6.18
CA GLY A 122 22.25 -10.82 -5.79
C GLY A 122 21.06 -9.99 -6.28
N ALA A 123 21.28 -8.90 -7.02
CA ALA A 123 20.22 -7.98 -7.44
C ALA A 123 19.05 -8.68 -8.15
N PRO A 124 19.26 -9.60 -9.13
CA PRO A 124 18.14 -10.30 -9.78
C PRO A 124 17.27 -11.09 -8.81
N LEU A 125 17.87 -11.74 -7.81
CA LEU A 125 17.14 -12.50 -6.79
C LEU A 125 16.34 -11.57 -5.89
N TRP A 126 16.89 -10.41 -5.52
CA TRP A 126 16.17 -9.40 -4.74
C TRP A 126 14.94 -8.88 -5.49
N TYR A 127 15.07 -8.52 -6.76
CA TYR A 127 13.92 -8.06 -7.56
C TYR A 127 12.88 -9.15 -7.74
N LEU A 128 13.29 -10.40 -7.96
CA LEU A 128 12.38 -11.54 -8.03
C LEU A 128 11.64 -11.75 -6.70
N ALA A 129 12.37 -11.76 -5.58
CA ALA A 129 11.79 -11.92 -4.25
C ALA A 129 10.79 -10.79 -3.94
N MET A 130 11.13 -9.54 -4.27
CA MET A 130 10.22 -8.40 -4.11
C MET A 130 9.00 -8.52 -5.01
N ALA A 131 9.15 -8.94 -6.27
CA ALA A 131 8.01 -9.17 -7.17
C ALA A 131 7.06 -10.25 -6.61
N VAL A 132 7.61 -11.35 -6.12
CA VAL A 132 6.83 -12.41 -5.45
C VAL A 132 6.15 -11.86 -4.19
N ALA A 133 6.82 -11.04 -3.39
CA ALA A 133 6.30 -10.47 -2.14
C ALA A 133 5.08 -9.56 -2.32
N HIS A 134 4.83 -9.00 -3.51
CA HIS A 134 3.62 -8.23 -3.77
C HIS A 134 2.36 -9.08 -3.59
N VAL A 135 2.40 -10.34 -4.01
CA VAL A 135 1.24 -11.25 -3.93
C VAL A 135 0.81 -11.53 -2.49
N PRO A 136 1.67 -12.02 -1.58
CA PRO A 136 1.28 -12.27 -0.19
C PRO A 136 0.94 -10.97 0.55
N CYS A 137 1.64 -9.86 0.31
CA CYS A 137 1.32 -8.58 0.97
C CYS A 137 -0.07 -8.07 0.57
N PHE A 138 -0.37 -8.09 -0.73
CA PHE A 138 -1.70 -7.72 -1.23
C PHE A 138 -2.77 -8.72 -0.78
N SER A 139 -2.44 -10.02 -0.69
CA SER A 139 -3.34 -11.08 -0.20
C SER A 139 -3.71 -10.86 1.26
N ALA A 140 -2.71 -10.59 2.10
CA ALA A 140 -2.91 -10.37 3.53
C ALA A 140 -3.87 -9.20 3.77
N TYR A 141 -3.67 -8.07 3.08
CA TYR A 141 -4.56 -6.93 3.22
C TYR A 141 -5.96 -7.19 2.67
N TRP A 142 -6.05 -7.84 1.51
CA TRP A 142 -7.34 -8.22 0.95
C TRP A 142 -8.13 -9.11 1.93
N LEU A 143 -7.46 -10.03 2.63
CA LEU A 143 -8.08 -10.84 3.68
C LEU A 143 -8.56 -9.98 4.85
N VAL A 144 -7.80 -8.98 5.29
CA VAL A 144 -8.23 -8.02 6.34
C VAL A 144 -9.50 -7.28 5.92
N VAL A 145 -9.54 -6.73 4.70
CA VAL A 145 -10.73 -6.04 4.17
C VAL A 145 -11.91 -7.00 4.03
N LYS A 146 -11.67 -8.24 3.58
CA LYS A 146 -12.70 -9.27 3.45
C LYS A 146 -13.24 -9.70 4.82
N ALA A 147 -12.36 -9.85 5.82
CA ALA A 147 -12.73 -10.14 7.19
C ALA A 147 -13.63 -9.03 7.75
N LYS A 148 -13.23 -7.75 7.62
CA LYS A 148 -14.06 -6.60 8.00
C LYS A 148 -15.46 -6.73 7.41
N ARG A 149 -15.57 -6.92 6.09
CA ARG A 149 -16.85 -7.01 5.38
C ARG A 149 -17.71 -8.20 5.81
N THR A 150 -17.10 -9.27 6.27
CA THR A 150 -17.80 -10.50 6.70
C THR A 150 -18.26 -10.41 8.16
N TYR A 151 -17.44 -9.84 9.05
CA TYR A 151 -17.69 -9.84 10.48
C TYR A 151 -18.39 -8.56 10.98
N PHE A 152 -18.11 -7.38 10.41
CA PHE A 152 -18.68 -6.11 10.90
C PHE A 152 -20.21 -6.06 10.81
N PRO A 153 -20.86 -6.50 9.72
CA PRO A 153 -22.32 -6.54 9.67
C PRO A 153 -22.95 -7.49 10.70
N ARG A 154 -22.22 -8.54 11.12
CA ARG A 154 -22.66 -9.50 12.15
C ARG A 154 -22.50 -8.94 13.56
N MET A 155 -21.45 -8.16 13.81
CA MET A 155 -21.17 -7.56 15.11
C MET A 155 -21.94 -6.26 15.36
N PHE A 156 -22.22 -5.49 14.30
CA PHE A 156 -22.92 -4.20 14.37
C PHE A 156 -24.11 -4.14 13.41
N PRO A 157 -25.14 -4.99 13.60
CA PRO A 157 -26.27 -5.10 12.67
C PRO A 157 -27.06 -3.79 12.53
N GLN A 158 -27.10 -2.95 13.57
CA GLN A 158 -27.80 -1.66 13.57
C GLN A 158 -27.01 -0.53 12.87
N ALA A 159 -25.68 -0.65 12.74
CA ALA A 159 -24.85 0.33 12.04
C ALA A 159 -24.77 0.06 10.52
N TYR A 160 -25.10 -1.17 10.11
CA TYR A 160 -25.06 -1.63 8.72
C TYR A 160 -26.46 -2.00 8.20
N VAL A 161 -27.49 -1.20 8.55
CA VAL A 161 -28.82 -1.35 7.94
C VAL A 161 -28.67 -1.18 6.44
N ARG A 162 -28.92 -2.28 5.71
CA ARG A 162 -28.92 -2.31 4.25
C ARG A 162 -30.05 -1.38 3.79
N THR A 163 -29.73 -0.13 3.41
CA THR A 163 -30.64 0.65 2.58
C THR A 163 -30.86 -0.17 1.32
N SER A 164 -32.04 -0.78 1.29
CA SER A 164 -32.49 -1.68 0.24
C SER A 164 -32.86 -0.90 -1.00
#